data_AF-A0A538DML0-F1
#
_entry.id   AF-A0A538DML0-F1
#
_cell.length_a   1.000
_cell.length_b   1.000
_cell.length_c   1.000
_cell.angle_alpha   90.00
_cell.angle_beta   90.00
_cell.angle_gamma   90.00
#
_symmetry.space_group_name_H-M   'P 1'
#
loop_
_entity.id
_entity.type
_entity.pdbx_description
1 polymer ?
#
loop_
_entity_poly.entity_id
_entity_poly.type
_entity_poly.pdbx_seq_one_letter_code
_entity_poly.pdbx_strand_id
1 'polypeptide(L)'
;MWPDSVERIAAFLRASGTEGRLEELLPGAEAPPGLELRALPFDCEGRTVVGLVPSVRTLDRKKLAAAAGCGDLQTVAGPAGFPYQGAFVFLDRTALGASTVWLELEPPRHFLGLAPSQLLRLTRSKTADLLAENQNGGG
;
A
#
# COMPACT_ATOMS: atom_id res chain seq x y z
N MET A 1 18.07 6.91 -16.04
CA MET A 1 17.57 8.13 -15.38
C MET A 1 16.24 7.74 -14.78
N TRP A 2 16.06 7.91 -13.47
CA TRP A 2 14.80 7.54 -12.82
C TRP A 2 13.72 8.56 -13.20
N PRO A 3 12.44 8.17 -13.25
CA PRO A 3 11.35 9.13 -13.40
C PRO A 3 11.28 10.12 -12.23
N ASP A 4 10.81 11.34 -12.48
CA ASP A 4 10.70 12.41 -11.47
C ASP A 4 9.89 12.00 -10.22
N SER A 5 8.90 11.11 -10.37
CA SER A 5 8.14 10.56 -9.23
C SER A 5 9.01 9.65 -8.36
N VAL A 6 9.83 8.81 -8.99
CA VAL A 6 10.73 7.89 -8.30
C VAL A 6 11.89 8.64 -7.63
N GLU A 7 12.43 9.67 -8.27
CA GLU A 7 13.47 10.51 -7.65
C GLU A 7 12.96 11.23 -6.39
N ARG A 8 11.71 11.71 -6.42
CA ARG A 8 11.05 12.32 -5.25
C ARG A 8 10.89 11.30 -4.11
N ILE A 9 10.53 10.06 -4.43
CA ILE A 9 10.42 9.00 -3.43
C ILE A 9 11.80 8.67 -2.84
N ALA A 10 12.84 8.56 -3.68
CA ALA A 10 14.20 8.32 -3.21
C ALA A 10 14.70 9.47 -2.32
N ALA A 11 14.41 10.74 -2.67
CA ALA A 11 14.72 11.89 -1.83
C ALA A 11 13.98 11.84 -0.49
N PHE A 12 12.70 11.47 -0.48
CA PHE A 12 11.90 11.30 0.72
C PHE A 12 12.44 10.18 1.64
N LEU A 13 12.84 9.04 1.07
CA LEU A 13 13.45 7.94 1.84
C LEU A 13 14.76 8.37 2.51
N ARG A 14 15.62 9.10 1.77
CA ARG A 14 16.87 9.65 2.33
C ARG A 14 16.60 10.67 3.44
N ALA A 15 15.66 11.60 3.22
CA ALA A 15 15.31 12.61 4.22
C ALA A 15 14.70 12.01 5.49
N SER A 16 14.02 10.88 5.39
CA SER A 16 13.43 10.16 6.52
C SER A 16 14.39 9.19 7.23
N GLY A 17 15.65 9.08 6.76
CA GLY A 17 16.62 8.13 7.29
C GLY A 17 16.16 6.68 7.20
N THR A 18 15.39 6.34 6.16
CA THR A 18 14.82 5.01 5.99
C THR A 18 15.65 4.20 5.01
N GLU A 19 16.12 3.04 5.44
CA GLU A 19 16.67 2.02 4.55
C GLU A 19 15.52 1.35 3.80
N GLY A 20 15.23 1.83 2.60
CA GLY A 20 14.30 1.23 1.65
C GLY A 20 15.03 0.80 0.40
N ARG A 21 14.57 -0.29 -0.21
CA ARG A 21 15.08 -0.76 -1.49
C ARG A 21 14.14 -0.34 -2.61
N LEU A 22 14.64 0.43 -3.55
CA LEU A 22 13.92 0.80 -4.75
C LEU A 22 14.38 -0.09 -5.91
N GLU A 23 13.47 -0.82 -6.52
CA GLU A 23 13.73 -1.70 -7.67
C GLU A 23 12.87 -1.32 -8.86
N GLU A 24 13.47 -1.25 -10.05
CA GLU A 24 12.77 -1.14 -11.33
C GLU A 24 12.68 -2.54 -11.94
N LEU A 25 11.47 -3.03 -12.21
CA LEU A 25 11.28 -4.30 -12.90
C LEU A 25 11.03 -4.07 -14.39
N LEU A 26 11.86 -4.71 -15.20
CA LEU A 26 11.63 -4.79 -16.64
C LEU A 26 10.33 -5.57 -16.94
N PRO A 27 9.66 -5.28 -18.07
CA PRO A 27 8.55 -6.10 -18.53
C PRO A 27 8.93 -7.58 -18.61
N GLY A 28 8.11 -8.45 -18.02
CA GLY A 28 8.37 -9.90 -17.96
C GLY A 28 9.27 -10.36 -16.81
N ALA A 29 9.85 -9.45 -16.01
CA ALA A 29 10.55 -9.82 -14.78
C ALA A 29 9.57 -10.23 -13.66
N GLU A 30 9.97 -11.24 -12.88
CA GLU A 30 9.23 -11.64 -11.68
C GLU A 30 9.28 -10.53 -10.62
N ALA A 31 8.21 -10.44 -9.83
CA ALA A 31 8.17 -9.53 -8.70
C ALA A 31 9.24 -9.92 -7.66
N PRO A 32 9.81 -8.97 -6.92
CA PRO A 32 10.78 -9.26 -5.88
C PRO A 32 10.23 -10.27 -4.85
N PRO A 33 11.08 -11.15 -4.31
CA PRO A 33 10.65 -12.12 -3.30
C PRO A 33 10.17 -11.39 -2.04
N GLY A 34 8.95 -11.70 -1.60
CA GLY A 34 8.34 -11.09 -0.43
C GLY A 34 6.84 -10.89 -0.57
N LEU A 35 6.28 -10.07 0.31
CA LEU A 35 4.85 -9.76 0.30
C LEU A 35 4.60 -8.48 -0.51
N GLU A 36 4.02 -8.64 -1.69
CA GLU A 36 3.58 -7.50 -2.49
C GLU A 36 2.28 -6.90 -1.92
N LEU A 37 2.24 -5.58 -1.79
CA LEU A 37 1.11 -4.81 -1.31
C LEU A 37 0.53 -3.96 -2.44
N ARG A 38 -0.80 -3.90 -2.49
CA ARG A 38 -1.56 -2.97 -3.32
C ARG A 38 -2.12 -1.84 -2.48
N ALA A 39 -1.99 -0.61 -2.97
CA ALA A 39 -2.65 0.56 -2.41
C ALA A 39 -3.97 0.84 -3.13
N LEU A 40 -5.07 0.88 -2.37
CA LEU A 40 -6.41 1.11 -2.90
C LEU A 40 -6.97 2.40 -2.29
N PRO A 41 -7.07 3.51 -3.05
CA PRO A 41 -7.67 4.74 -2.58
C PRO A 41 -9.20 4.69 -2.63
N PHE A 42 -9.80 5.30 -1.62
CA PHE A 42 -11.23 5.54 -1.49
C PHE A 42 -11.47 6.95 -0.97
N ASP A 43 -12.66 7.47 -1.24
CA ASP A 43 -13.18 8.68 -0.61
C ASP A 43 -14.15 8.29 0.51
N CYS A 44 -13.97 8.91 1.67
CA CYS A 44 -14.90 8.88 2.78
C CYS A 44 -15.31 10.31 3.12
N GLU A 45 -16.47 10.74 2.61
CA GLU A 45 -17.06 12.03 2.93
C GLU A 45 -16.07 13.20 2.68
N GLY A 46 -15.34 13.15 1.56
CA GLY A 46 -14.33 14.14 1.20
C GLY A 46 -12.94 13.91 1.82
N ARG A 47 -12.73 12.81 2.53
CA ARG A 47 -11.42 12.39 3.08
C ARG A 47 -10.88 11.21 2.31
N THR A 48 -9.64 11.32 1.81
CA THR A 48 -8.97 10.18 1.17
C THR A 48 -8.57 9.13 2.20
N VAL A 49 -9.00 7.89 1.98
CA VAL A 49 -8.65 6.71 2.78
C VAL A 49 -7.92 5.73 1.86
N VAL A 50 -6.77 5.22 2.29
CA VAL A 50 -5.99 4.25 1.50
C VAL A 50 -5.87 2.95 2.27
N GLY A 51 -6.32 1.86 1.67
CA GLY A 51 -6.09 0.50 2.18
C GLY A 51 -4.85 -0.11 1.53
N LEU A 52 -3.92 -0.59 2.36
CA LEU A 52 -2.74 -1.37 1.95
C LEU A 52 -2.99 -2.83 2.30
N VAL A 53 -3.15 -3.68 1.28
CA VAL A 53 -3.42 -5.13 1.44
C VAL A 53 -2.47 -5.95 0.57
N PRO A 54 -2.19 -7.22 0.91
CA PRO A 54 -1.51 -8.14 0.01
C PRO A 54 -2.14 -8.15 -1.38
N SER A 55 -1.35 -8.04 -2.44
CA SER A 55 -1.86 -7.88 -3.82
C SER A 55 -2.68 -9.09 -4.33
N VAL A 56 -2.43 -10.27 -3.75
CA VAL A 56 -3.14 -11.53 -4.00
C VAL A 56 -4.44 -11.69 -3.19
N ARG A 57 -4.74 -10.76 -2.28
CA ARG A 57 -5.93 -10.79 -1.42
C ARG A 57 -6.90 -9.67 -1.79
N THR A 58 -8.16 -9.89 -1.44
CA THR A 58 -9.22 -8.93 -1.68
C THR A 58 -9.45 -8.07 -0.45
N LEU A 59 -9.48 -6.75 -0.63
CA LEU A 59 -9.84 -5.80 0.41
C LEU A 59 -11.36 -5.83 0.68
N ASP A 60 -11.74 -5.95 1.94
CA ASP A 60 -13.10 -5.75 2.42
C ASP A 60 -13.34 -4.25 2.69
N ARG A 61 -14.12 -3.64 1.81
CA ARG A 61 -14.46 -2.21 1.91
C ARG A 61 -15.21 -1.89 3.20
N LYS A 62 -16.04 -2.79 3.73
CA LYS A 62 -16.78 -2.54 4.97
C LYS A 62 -15.83 -2.52 6.17
N LYS A 63 -14.85 -3.41 6.20
CA LYS A 63 -13.82 -3.40 7.25
C LYS A 63 -12.95 -2.15 7.19
N LEU A 64 -12.55 -1.71 5.99
CA LEU A 64 -11.83 -0.45 5.82
C LEU A 64 -12.68 0.76 6.24
N ALA A 65 -13.96 0.80 5.87
CA ALA A 65 -14.88 1.87 6.25
C ALA A 65 -15.02 1.94 7.78
N ALA A 66 -15.23 0.80 8.43
CA ALA A 66 -15.29 0.70 9.89
C ALA A 66 -13.98 1.17 10.56
N ALA A 67 -12.82 0.76 10.04
CA ALA A 67 -11.52 1.20 10.55
C ALA A 67 -11.29 2.71 10.38
N ALA A 68 -11.81 3.29 9.29
CA ALA A 68 -11.76 4.72 9.00
C ALA A 68 -12.82 5.54 9.76
N GLY A 69 -13.78 4.89 10.44
CA GLY A 69 -14.91 5.56 11.08
C GLY A 69 -15.86 6.19 10.06
N CYS A 70 -16.08 5.50 8.95
CA CYS A 70 -16.85 5.93 7.79
C CYS A 70 -18.08 5.04 7.58
N GLY A 71 -19.20 5.64 7.16
CA GLY A 71 -20.41 4.88 6.84
C GLY A 71 -20.30 4.11 5.51
N ASP A 72 -19.68 4.73 4.50
CA ASP A 72 -19.41 4.12 3.20
C ASP A 72 -18.12 4.68 2.59
N LEU A 73 -17.54 3.95 1.64
CA LEU A 73 -16.32 4.33 0.91
C LEU A 73 -16.63 4.41 -0.57
N GLN A 74 -16.39 5.54 -1.23
CA GLN A 74 -16.52 5.66 -2.67
C GLN A 74 -15.20 5.32 -3.36
N THR A 75 -15.27 4.61 -4.50
CA THR A 75 -14.08 4.31 -5.29
C THR A 75 -13.54 5.61 -5.90
N VAL A 76 -12.24 5.83 -5.75
CA VAL A 76 -11.53 6.92 -6.44
C VAL A 76 -10.76 6.34 -7.62
N ALA A 77 -10.74 7.06 -8.74
CA ALA A 77 -9.98 6.65 -9.91
C ALA A 77 -8.48 6.93 -9.74
N GLY A 78 -7.64 6.00 -10.20
CA GLY A 78 -6.20 6.15 -10.24
C GLY A 78 -5.47 5.65 -8.99
N PRO A 79 -4.15 5.46 -9.08
CA PRO A 79 -3.34 5.00 -7.96
C PRO A 79 -3.21 6.10 -6.88
N ALA A 80 -3.12 5.68 -5.62
CA ALA A 80 -2.74 6.59 -4.55
C ALA A 80 -1.22 6.85 -4.66
N GLY A 81 -0.79 8.11 -4.73
CA GLY A 81 0.64 8.43 -4.81
C GLY A 81 1.33 8.26 -3.46
N PHE A 82 2.34 7.39 -3.37
CA PHE A 82 3.19 7.26 -2.18
C PHE A 82 3.92 8.60 -1.91
N PRO A 83 4.04 9.09 -0.66
CA PRO A 83 3.74 8.43 0.62
C PRO A 83 2.31 8.65 1.14
N TYR A 84 1.34 8.90 0.24
CA TYR A 84 -0.08 9.10 0.54
C TYR A 84 -0.33 10.34 1.42
N GLN A 85 0.32 11.46 1.07
CA GLN A 85 0.22 12.70 1.85
C GLN A 85 -1.23 13.16 1.99
N GLY A 86 -1.66 13.42 3.23
CA GLY A 86 -3.02 13.87 3.54
C GLY A 86 -4.08 12.77 3.60
N ALA A 87 -3.74 11.52 3.30
CA ALA A 87 -4.68 10.39 3.36
C ALA A 87 -4.64 9.68 4.72
N PHE A 88 -5.77 9.07 5.10
CA PHE A 88 -5.84 8.11 6.20
C PHE A 88 -5.45 6.72 5.69
N VAL A 89 -4.24 6.27 6.04
CA VAL A 89 -3.69 5.02 5.52
C VAL A 89 -3.90 3.90 6.53
N PHE A 90 -4.40 2.76 6.05
CA PHE A 90 -4.58 1.55 6.85
C PHE A 90 -3.79 0.40 6.22
N LEU A 91 -2.94 -0.25 7.00
CA LEU A 91 -2.21 -1.45 6.61
C LEU A 91 -2.91 -2.69 7.15
N ASP A 92 -3.11 -3.69 6.31
CA ASP A 92 -3.62 -4.97 6.77
C ASP A 92 -2.62 -5.65 7.72
N ARG A 93 -3.12 -6.09 8.87
CA ARG A 93 -2.32 -6.70 9.93
C ARG A 93 -1.55 -7.95 9.50
N THR A 94 -1.99 -8.66 8.47
CA THR A 94 -1.26 -9.86 7.99
C THR A 94 0.09 -9.50 7.38
N ALA A 95 0.27 -8.25 6.91
CA ALA A 95 1.53 -7.77 6.36
C ALA A 95 2.64 -7.61 7.42
N LEU A 96 2.28 -7.53 8.70
CA LEU A 96 3.25 -7.36 9.80
C LEU A 96 4.12 -8.60 10.03
N GLY A 97 3.70 -9.77 9.53
CA GLY A 97 4.48 -11.00 9.61
C GLY A 97 5.59 -11.11 8.55
N ALA A 98 5.61 -10.23 7.55
CA ALA A 98 6.60 -10.26 6.48
C ALA A 98 7.88 -9.50 6.88
N SER A 99 9.04 -10.04 6.51
CA SER A 99 10.33 -9.34 6.70
C SER A 99 10.43 -8.10 5.81
N THR A 100 9.92 -8.20 4.58
CA THR A 100 9.91 -7.14 3.58
C THR A 100 8.55 -7.11 2.89
N VAL A 101 7.99 -5.91 2.77
CA VAL A 101 6.83 -5.63 1.94
C VAL A 101 7.24 -4.81 0.73
N TRP A 102 6.60 -5.09 -0.40
CA TRP A 102 6.89 -4.44 -1.67
C TRP A 102 5.67 -3.64 -2.13
N LEU A 103 5.81 -2.33 -2.27
CA LEU A 103 4.78 -1.45 -2.81
C LEU A 103 5.07 -1.14 -4.27
N GLU A 104 4.10 -1.38 -5.13
CA GLU A 104 4.12 -0.84 -6.50
C GLU A 104 3.80 0.65 -6.45
N LEU A 105 4.67 1.48 -7.04
CA LEU A 105 4.59 2.94 -6.96
C LEU A 105 3.81 3.53 -8.14
N GLU A 106 4.40 3.46 -9.33
CA GLU A 106 3.83 3.97 -10.57
C GLU A 106 4.35 3.15 -11.75
N PRO A 107 3.57 3.01 -12.84
CA PRO A 107 4.06 2.47 -14.10
C PRO A 107 5.18 3.32 -14.73
N PRO A 108 6.17 2.72 -15.42
CA PRO A 108 6.41 1.28 -15.52
C PRO A 108 6.86 0.69 -14.17
N ARG A 109 6.55 -0.58 -13.90
CA ARG A 109 6.67 -1.33 -12.63
C ARG A 109 7.87 -0.96 -11.72
N HIS A 110 7.72 0.11 -10.93
CA HIS A 110 8.65 0.48 -9.86
C HIS A 110 8.16 -0.06 -8.52
N PHE A 111 9.05 -0.74 -7.81
CA PHE A 111 8.77 -1.32 -6.51
C PHE A 111 9.61 -0.68 -5.41
N LEU A 112 8.96 -0.42 -4.28
CA LEU A 112 9.59 0.02 -3.06
C LEU A 112 9.47 -1.08 -1.99
N GLY A 113 10.59 -1.72 -1.70
CA GLY A 113 10.76 -2.72 -0.66
C GLY A 113 11.21 -2.10 0.66
N LEU A 114 10.50 -2.38 1.75
CA LEU A 114 10.87 -1.94 3.09
C LEU A 114 10.29 -2.85 4.17
N ALA A 115 10.75 -2.70 5.42
CA ALA A 115 10.14 -3.40 6.55
C ALA A 115 8.73 -2.83 6.82
N PRO A 116 7.75 -3.65 7.25
CA PRO A 116 6.40 -3.17 7.59
C PRO A 116 6.42 -2.04 8.63
N SER A 117 7.32 -2.09 9.61
CA SER A 117 7.47 -1.06 10.64
C SER A 117 7.90 0.30 10.08
N GLN A 118 8.79 0.30 9.08
CA GLN A 118 9.19 1.51 8.38
C GLN A 118 8.04 2.06 7.53
N LEU A 119 7.28 1.17 6.88
CA LEU A 119 6.10 1.56 6.11
C LEU A 119 5.06 2.26 6.99
N LEU A 120 4.76 1.68 8.16
CA LEU A 120 3.87 2.28 9.16
C LEU A 120 4.34 3.69 9.54
N ARG A 121 5.64 3.85 9.83
CA ARG A 121 6.22 5.14 10.21
C ARG A 121 6.13 6.18 9.09
N LEU A 122 6.47 5.80 7.86
CA LEU A 122 6.53 6.72 6.72
C LEU A 122 5.15 7.20 6.28
N THR A 123 4.16 6.30 6.27
CA THR A 123 2.80 6.59 5.84
C THR A 123 1.89 7.04 6.99
N ARG A 124 2.40 7.02 8.23
CA ARG A 124 1.62 7.19 9.46
C ARG A 124 0.39 6.28 9.49
N SER A 125 0.52 5.08 8.92
CA SER A 125 -0.62 4.18 8.78
C SER A 125 -0.97 3.51 10.10
N LYS A 126 -2.25 3.18 10.23
CA LYS A 126 -2.77 2.34 11.31
C LYS A 126 -2.93 0.91 10.80
N THR A 127 -2.82 -0.06 11.70
CA THR A 127 -3.04 -1.46 11.35
C THR A 127 -4.50 -1.86 11.58
N ALA A 128 -5.10 -2.62 10.67
CA ALA A 128 -6.46 -3.13 10.80
C ALA A 128 -6.61 -4.51 10.13
N ASP A 129 -7.72 -5.18 10.37
CA ASP A 129 -8.16 -6.30 9.53
C ASP A 129 -8.86 -5.73 8.31
N LEU A 130 -8.27 -5.89 7.13
CA LEU A 130 -8.81 -5.31 5.90
C LEU A 130 -9.21 -6.37 4.88
N LEU A 131 -8.98 -7.65 5.14
CA LEU A 131 -9.20 -8.69 4.14
C LEU A 131 -10.64 -9.18 4.18
N ALA A 132 -11.19 -9.42 3.00
CA ALA A 132 -12.40 -10.20 2.85
C ALA A 132 -12.15 -11.61 3.39
N GLU A 133 -13.15 -12.17 4.07
CA GLU A 133 -13.11 -13.58 4.41
C GLU A 133 -12.99 -14.39 3.12
N ASN A 134 -12.04 -15.34 3.08
CA ASN A 134 -11.99 -16.26 1.95
C ASN A 134 -13.31 -17.03 1.98
N GLN A 135 -14.14 -16.84 0.96
CA GLN A 135 -15.23 -17.78 0.69
C GLN A 135 -14.54 -19.08 0.29
N ASN A 136 -14.24 -19.94 1.26
CA ASN A 136 -13.89 -21.32 0.99
C ASN A 136 -15.03 -21.88 0.15
N GLY A 137 -14.71 -22.31 -1.07
CA GLY A 137 -15.64 -22.97 -1.97
C GLY A 137 -16.36 -24.06 -1.20
N GLY A 138 -17.67 -23.88 -1.05
CA GLY A 138 -18.54 -24.92 -0.53
C GLY A 138 -18.86 -25.92 -1.64
N GLY A 139 -18.85 -27.20 -1.26
CA GLY A 139 -19.53 -28.29 -1.98
C GLY A 139 -18.62 -29.12 -2.87
#